data_AF-F9QB16-F1
#
_entry.id   AF-F9QB16-F1
#
_cell.length_a   1.000
_cell.length_b   1.000
_cell.length_c   1.000
_cell.angle_alpha   90.00
_cell.angle_beta   90.00
_cell.angle_gamma   90.00
#
_symmetry.space_group_name_H-M   'P 1'
#
loop_
_entity.id
_entity.type
_entity.pdbx_description
1 polymer ?
#
loop_
_entity_poly.entity_id
_entity_poly.type
_entity_poly.pdbx_seq_one_letter_code
_entity_poly.pdbx_strand_id
1 'polypeptide(L)'
;MKKIMLLSAVMGSLISVNAFAHNIQPSQLLANVTVSDKGEITLNGNDVAYKPWGSTALPGKVRVIQHIAGRSAAKEKNQAMIEAIKAAHFNQAKYQTTTIINADDAVVGTGMFVKSSAEKGKKKMPTAK
;
A
#
# COMPACT_ATOMS: atom_id res chain seq x y z
N MET A 1 -23.39 43.53 -10.28
CA MET A 1 -23.05 42.62 -9.15
C MET A 1 -23.22 41.15 -9.50
N LYS A 2 -24.43 40.64 -9.85
CA LYS A 2 -24.65 39.21 -10.17
C LYS A 2 -23.75 38.64 -11.28
N LYS A 3 -23.52 39.39 -12.38
CA LYS A 3 -22.65 38.96 -13.50
C LYS A 3 -21.18 38.82 -13.09
N ILE A 4 -20.68 39.73 -12.24
CA ILE A 4 -19.31 39.69 -11.71
C ILE A 4 -19.17 38.47 -10.78
N MET A 5 -20.18 38.22 -9.94
CA MET A 5 -20.22 37.06 -9.05
C MET A 5 -20.23 35.73 -9.81
N LEU A 6 -20.98 35.66 -10.92
CA LEU A 6 -21.02 34.48 -11.80
C LEU A 6 -19.66 34.27 -12.49
N LEU A 7 -19.03 35.33 -12.97
CA LEU A 7 -17.72 35.26 -13.63
C LEU A 7 -16.62 34.80 -12.66
N SER A 8 -16.64 35.30 -11.41
CA SER A 8 -15.72 34.84 -10.36
C SER A 8 -15.92 33.37 -10.01
N ALA A 9 -17.16 32.88 -9.97
CA ALA A 9 -17.46 31.47 -9.71
C ALA A 9 -16.95 30.55 -10.83
N VAL A 10 -17.14 30.96 -12.10
CA VAL A 10 -16.62 30.23 -13.26
C VAL A 10 -15.10 30.20 -13.25
N MET A 11 -14.44 31.35 -12.99
CA MET A 11 -12.97 31.41 -12.92
C MET A 11 -12.41 30.53 -11.80
N GLY A 12 -13.08 30.49 -10.64
CA GLY A 12 -12.71 29.61 -9.52
C GLY A 12 -12.81 28.13 -9.86
N SER A 13 -13.81 27.73 -10.67
CA SER A 13 -13.99 26.33 -11.10
C SER A 13 -12.91 25.83 -12.07
N LEU A 14 -12.15 26.74 -12.68
CA LEU A 14 -11.06 26.42 -13.62
C LEU A 14 -9.70 26.23 -12.92
N ILE A 15 -9.62 26.45 -11.60
CA ILE A 15 -8.39 26.23 -10.83
C ILE A 15 -8.23 24.73 -10.58
N SER A 16 -7.44 24.08 -11.43
CA SER A 16 -7.00 22.70 -11.18
C SER A 16 -5.88 22.70 -10.13
N VAL A 17 -6.04 21.89 -9.08
CA VAL A 17 -4.96 21.64 -8.12
C VAL A 17 -3.97 20.65 -8.71
N ASN A 18 -2.71 21.05 -8.83
CA ASN A 18 -1.63 20.13 -9.19
C ASN A 18 -1.19 19.39 -7.92
N ALA A 19 -1.31 18.06 -7.92
CA ALA A 19 -0.71 17.22 -6.90
C ALA A 19 0.62 16.67 -7.43
N PHE A 20 1.73 17.03 -6.80
CA PHE A 20 3.03 16.44 -7.12
C PHE A 20 3.16 15.09 -6.41
N ALA A 21 3.36 14.02 -7.19
CA ALA A 21 3.76 12.74 -6.63
C ALA A 21 5.26 12.79 -6.28
N HIS A 22 5.62 12.24 -5.12
CA HIS A 22 7.02 12.15 -4.75
C HIS A 22 7.74 11.13 -5.67
N ASN A 23 8.87 11.52 -6.24
CA ASN A 23 9.62 10.65 -7.14
C ASN A 23 10.71 9.91 -6.35
N ILE A 24 10.76 8.59 -6.50
CA ILE A 24 11.80 7.77 -5.86
C ILE A 24 13.05 7.87 -6.72
N GLN A 25 14.13 8.42 -6.15
CA GLN A 25 15.43 8.53 -6.82
C GLN A 25 16.42 7.52 -6.24
N PRO A 26 17.27 6.92 -7.06
CA PRO A 26 18.41 6.14 -6.57
C PRO A 26 19.27 6.98 -5.61
N SER A 27 19.85 6.33 -4.60
CA SER A 27 20.74 6.95 -3.61
C SER A 27 20.10 8.06 -2.75
N GLN A 28 18.78 8.28 -2.82
CA GLN A 28 18.03 9.10 -1.87
C GLN A 28 17.30 8.24 -0.83
N LEU A 29 17.08 8.82 0.35
CA LEU A 29 16.21 8.22 1.35
C LEU A 29 14.76 8.20 0.85
N LEU A 30 14.05 7.13 1.14
CA LEU A 30 12.61 7.06 0.89
C LEU A 30 11.88 8.07 1.80
N ALA A 31 10.84 8.68 1.26
CA ALA A 31 9.96 9.52 2.07
C ALA A 31 9.39 8.76 3.27
N ASN A 32 9.18 9.48 4.36
CA ASN A 32 8.49 8.92 5.51
C ASN A 32 7.00 8.72 5.17
N VAL A 33 6.52 7.50 5.35
CA VAL A 33 5.13 7.10 5.09
C VAL A 33 4.64 6.30 6.27
N THR A 34 3.41 6.60 6.71
CA THR A 34 2.76 5.89 7.80
C THR A 34 1.39 5.41 7.35
N VAL A 35 1.04 4.18 7.72
CA VAL A 35 -0.31 3.62 7.57
C VAL A 35 -0.84 3.40 8.98
N SER A 36 -1.66 4.35 9.45
CA SER A 36 -2.20 4.37 10.81
C SER A 36 -3.42 3.48 10.95
N ASP A 37 -4.34 3.48 9.97
CA ASP A 37 -5.51 2.60 9.98
C ASP A 37 -5.15 1.21 9.45
N LYS A 38 -5.47 0.18 10.24
CA LYS A 38 -5.21 -1.25 9.97
C LYS A 38 -3.79 -1.58 9.44
N GLY A 39 -2.78 -0.76 9.74
CA GLY A 39 -1.42 -0.78 9.18
C GLY A 39 -0.81 -2.16 8.86
N GLU A 40 0.05 -2.69 9.73
CA GLU A 40 0.67 -4.01 9.57
C GLU A 40 -0.24 -5.09 10.18
N ILE A 41 -0.46 -6.16 9.43
CA ILE A 41 -1.10 -7.38 9.93
C ILE A 41 -0.07 -8.20 10.72
N THR A 42 -0.34 -8.43 11.99
CA THR A 42 0.45 -9.29 12.88
C THR A 42 -0.33 -10.53 13.29
N LEU A 43 0.38 -11.61 13.60
CA LEU A 43 -0.21 -12.84 14.11
C LEU A 43 0.16 -13.00 15.58
N ASN A 44 -0.84 -13.09 16.45
CA ASN A 44 -0.69 -13.43 17.87
C ASN A 44 -1.18 -14.86 18.04
N GLY A 45 -0.31 -15.84 17.80
CA GLY A 45 -0.73 -17.23 17.63
C GLY A 45 -1.60 -17.38 16.37
N ASN A 46 -2.87 -17.78 16.55
CA ASN A 46 -3.83 -17.93 15.45
C ASN A 46 -4.66 -16.67 15.17
N ASP A 47 -4.58 -15.68 16.07
CA ASP A 47 -5.36 -14.46 16.00
C ASP A 47 -4.67 -13.39 15.17
N VAL A 48 -5.49 -12.69 14.40
CA VAL A 48 -5.05 -11.56 13.57
C VAL A 48 -5.13 -10.30 14.42
N ALA A 49 -4.02 -9.57 14.49
CA ALA A 49 -3.95 -8.25 15.07
C ALA A 49 -3.43 -7.24 14.06
N TYR A 50 -3.64 -5.96 14.37
CA TYR A 50 -3.24 -4.83 13.54
C TYR A 50 -2.45 -3.85 14.37
N LYS A 51 -1.41 -3.27 13.79
CA LYS A 51 -0.67 -2.17 14.40
C LYS A 51 -0.33 -1.12 13.35
N PRO A 52 -0.12 0.16 13.73
CA PRO A 52 0.39 1.15 12.81
C PRO A 52 1.71 0.68 12.17
N TRP A 53 1.89 1.01 10.90
CA TRP A 53 3.12 0.71 10.16
C TRP A 53 3.74 2.00 9.64
N GLY A 54 5.08 2.06 9.60
CA GLY A 54 5.81 3.20 9.05
C GLY A 54 7.05 2.79 8.27
N SER A 55 7.44 3.61 7.29
CA SER A 55 8.62 3.38 6.46
C SER A 55 9.94 3.47 7.23
N THR A 56 9.92 4.05 8.44
CA THR A 56 11.05 4.00 9.39
C THR A 56 11.43 2.58 9.83
N ALA A 57 10.56 1.59 9.63
CA ALA A 57 10.87 0.17 9.88
C ALA A 57 11.58 -0.53 8.70
N LEU A 58 11.84 0.20 7.60
CA LEU A 58 12.47 -0.32 6.38
C LEU A 58 14.01 -0.35 6.33
N PRO A 59 14.79 0.23 7.25
CA PRO A 59 16.24 0.01 7.24
C PRO A 59 16.62 -1.46 7.56
N GLY A 60 17.88 -1.83 7.26
CA GLY A 60 18.50 -3.09 7.73
C GLY A 60 18.33 -4.36 6.90
N LYS A 61 17.54 -4.34 5.81
CA LYS A 61 17.38 -5.46 4.86
C LYS A 61 17.14 -4.93 3.46
N VAL A 62 17.48 -5.72 2.45
CA VAL A 62 17.03 -5.52 1.06
C VAL A 62 15.54 -5.83 0.98
N ARG A 63 14.76 -5.01 0.28
CA ARG A 63 13.30 -5.15 0.29
C ARG A 63 12.68 -4.97 -1.09
N VAL A 64 11.56 -5.66 -1.30
CA VAL A 64 10.59 -5.32 -2.33
C VAL A 64 9.37 -4.74 -1.64
N ILE A 65 8.99 -3.52 -2.02
CA ILE A 65 7.81 -2.83 -1.49
C ILE A 65 6.77 -2.75 -2.60
N GLN A 66 5.62 -3.37 -2.37
CA GLN A 66 4.50 -3.37 -3.31
C GLN A 66 3.39 -2.51 -2.72
N HIS A 67 3.00 -1.45 -3.41
CA HIS A 67 1.78 -0.72 -3.10
C HIS A 67 0.74 -1.04 -4.18
N ILE A 68 -0.31 -1.77 -3.81
CA ILE A 68 -1.31 -2.28 -4.74
C ILE A 68 -2.72 -1.90 -4.31
N ALA A 69 -3.60 -1.70 -5.29
CA ALA A 69 -5.03 -1.52 -5.04
C ALA A 69 -5.65 -2.79 -4.43
N GLY A 70 -6.69 -2.63 -3.61
CA GLY A 70 -7.51 -3.70 -3.03
C GLY A 70 -8.38 -4.44 -4.06
N ARG A 71 -7.86 -4.72 -5.26
CA ARG A 71 -8.58 -5.36 -6.37
C ARG A 71 -7.94 -6.70 -6.69
N SER A 72 -8.75 -7.71 -7.01
CA SER A 72 -8.26 -9.02 -7.46
C SER A 72 -7.34 -8.89 -8.68
N ALA A 73 -7.73 -8.08 -9.66
CA ALA A 73 -6.94 -7.81 -10.86
C ALA A 73 -5.56 -7.22 -10.56
N ALA A 74 -5.43 -6.38 -9.51
CA ALA A 74 -4.14 -5.82 -9.11
C ALA A 74 -3.22 -6.92 -8.55
N LYS A 75 -3.76 -7.84 -7.76
CA LYS A 75 -3.04 -9.00 -7.25
C LYS A 75 -2.62 -9.95 -8.38
N GLU A 76 -3.54 -10.27 -9.30
CA GLU A 76 -3.30 -11.15 -10.44
C GLU A 76 -2.17 -10.65 -11.34
N LYS A 77 -2.14 -9.34 -11.65
CA LYS A 77 -1.05 -8.73 -12.44
C LYS A 77 0.33 -8.86 -11.79
N ASN A 78 0.39 -8.96 -10.46
CA ASN A 78 1.66 -9.07 -9.72
C ASN A 78 2.01 -10.52 -9.35
N GLN A 79 1.14 -11.48 -9.66
CA GLN A 79 1.26 -12.87 -9.20
C GLN A 79 2.58 -13.52 -9.64
N ALA A 80 2.98 -13.34 -10.90
CA ALA A 80 4.23 -13.90 -11.44
C ALA A 80 5.47 -13.40 -10.67
N MET A 81 5.52 -12.11 -10.33
CA MET A 81 6.61 -11.54 -9.53
C MET A 81 6.61 -12.12 -8.11
N ILE A 82 5.43 -12.22 -7.48
CA ILE A 82 5.30 -12.77 -6.12
C ILE A 82 5.77 -14.23 -6.10
N GLU A 83 5.41 -15.02 -7.10
CA GLU A 83 5.83 -16.42 -7.24
C GLU A 83 7.34 -16.54 -7.47
N ALA A 84 7.91 -15.68 -8.32
CA ALA A 84 9.35 -15.64 -8.54
C ALA A 84 10.13 -15.31 -7.26
N ILE A 85 9.67 -14.33 -6.47
CA ILE A 85 10.28 -13.99 -5.18
C ILE A 85 10.21 -15.15 -4.19
N LYS A 86 9.08 -15.88 -4.15
CA LYS A 86 8.94 -17.07 -3.31
C LYS A 86 9.89 -18.18 -3.73
N ALA A 87 9.96 -18.47 -5.01
CA ALA A 87 10.80 -19.51 -5.59
C ALA A 87 12.30 -19.20 -5.43
N ALA A 88 12.68 -17.92 -5.32
CA ALA A 88 14.07 -17.51 -5.09
C ALA A 88 14.58 -17.81 -3.68
N HIS A 89 13.68 -18.10 -2.71
CA HIS A 89 14.05 -18.46 -1.33
C HIS A 89 15.08 -17.51 -0.69
N PHE A 90 14.92 -16.19 -0.87
CA PHE A 90 15.85 -15.21 -0.32
C PHE A 90 16.01 -15.36 1.20
N ASN A 91 17.24 -15.16 1.67
CA ASN A 91 17.57 -15.23 3.09
C ASN A 91 16.75 -14.20 3.88
N GLN A 92 15.86 -14.68 4.75
CA GLN A 92 14.92 -13.86 5.52
C GLN A 92 15.60 -12.90 6.52
N ALA A 93 16.86 -13.15 6.90
CA ALA A 93 17.63 -12.21 7.71
C ALA A 93 18.09 -10.99 6.89
N LYS A 94 18.30 -11.16 5.58
CA LYS A 94 18.83 -10.12 4.67
C LYS A 94 17.77 -9.53 3.74
N TYR A 95 16.63 -10.21 3.58
CA TYR A 95 15.57 -9.84 2.66
C TYR A 95 14.19 -9.79 3.33
N GLN A 96 13.33 -8.89 2.87
CA GLN A 96 11.93 -8.81 3.30
C GLN A 96 11.03 -8.21 2.21
N THR A 97 9.92 -8.87 1.90
CA THR A 97 8.84 -8.25 1.09
C THR A 97 7.84 -7.55 1.99
N THR A 98 7.42 -6.34 1.60
CA THR A 98 6.35 -5.56 2.23
C THR A 98 5.26 -5.27 1.22
N THR A 99 4.00 -5.64 1.52
CA THR A 99 2.85 -5.36 0.65
C THR A 99 1.87 -4.43 1.35
N ILE A 100 1.74 -3.22 0.82
CA ILE A 100 0.76 -2.21 1.25
C ILE A 100 -0.45 -2.33 0.33
N ILE A 101 -1.62 -2.60 0.90
CA ILE A 101 -2.86 -2.79 0.14
C ILE A 101 -3.77 -1.60 0.42
N ASN A 102 -4.10 -0.83 -0.62
CA ASN A 102 -5.10 0.22 -0.52
C ASN A 102 -6.50 -0.41 -0.55
N ALA A 103 -7.07 -0.67 0.63
CA ALA A 103 -8.40 -1.26 0.76
C ALA A 103 -9.54 -0.32 0.31
N ASP A 104 -9.32 1.00 0.28
CA ASP A 104 -10.31 1.98 -0.19
C ASP A 104 -10.46 1.95 -1.71
N ASP A 105 -9.44 1.47 -2.43
CA ASP A 105 -9.50 1.20 -3.87
C ASP A 105 -10.02 -0.22 -4.18
N ALA A 106 -10.80 -0.80 -3.26
CA ALA A 106 -11.57 -1.99 -3.54
C ALA A 106 -12.80 -1.67 -4.41
N VAL A 107 -13.40 -2.70 -5.01
CA VAL A 107 -14.75 -2.55 -5.58
C VAL A 107 -15.71 -2.20 -4.43
N VAL A 108 -16.64 -1.27 -4.67
CA VAL A 108 -17.61 -0.83 -3.65
C VAL A 108 -18.31 -2.04 -3.02
N GLY A 109 -18.36 -2.07 -1.68
CA GLY A 109 -18.92 -3.18 -0.92
C GLY A 109 -18.00 -4.39 -0.74
N THR A 110 -16.79 -4.41 -1.33
CA THR A 110 -15.88 -5.57 -1.27
C THR A 110 -14.70 -5.44 -0.30
N GLY A 111 -14.56 -4.30 0.39
CA GLY A 111 -13.42 -4.04 1.30
C GLY A 111 -13.20 -5.14 2.36
N MET A 112 -14.28 -5.76 2.87
CA MET A 112 -14.18 -6.89 3.81
C MET A 112 -13.48 -8.12 3.20
N PHE A 113 -13.71 -8.41 1.91
CA PHE A 113 -13.05 -9.51 1.22
C PHE A 113 -11.56 -9.23 0.98
N VAL A 114 -11.19 -7.97 0.73
CA VAL A 114 -9.78 -7.55 0.63
C VAL A 114 -9.06 -7.81 1.95
N LYS A 115 -9.67 -7.37 3.06
CA LYS A 115 -9.15 -7.60 4.40
C LYS A 115 -8.99 -9.10 4.68
N SER A 116 -10.04 -9.89 4.49
CA SER A 116 -9.99 -11.35 4.70
C SER A 116 -8.92 -12.04 3.84
N SER A 117 -8.76 -11.60 2.59
CA SER A 117 -7.71 -12.11 1.69
C SER A 117 -6.31 -11.77 2.19
N ALA A 118 -6.10 -10.55 2.69
CA ALA A 118 -4.83 -10.12 3.26
C ALA A 118 -4.48 -10.91 4.55
N GLU A 119 -5.44 -11.09 5.45
CA GLU A 119 -5.29 -11.91 6.66
C GLU A 119 -4.94 -13.37 6.33
N LYS A 120 -5.66 -13.99 5.38
CA LYS A 120 -5.36 -15.35 4.89
C LYS A 120 -3.96 -15.42 4.28
N GLY A 121 -3.56 -14.39 3.54
CA GLY A 121 -2.20 -14.26 2.98
C GLY A 121 -1.14 -14.27 4.08
N LYS A 122 -1.32 -13.44 5.13
CA LYS A 122 -0.43 -13.38 6.29
C LYS A 122 -0.32 -14.73 7.01
N LYS A 123 -1.43 -15.45 7.20
CA LYS A 123 -1.42 -16.79 7.81
C LYS A 123 -0.63 -17.81 6.98
N LYS A 124 -0.73 -17.75 5.65
CA LYS A 124 0.06 -18.61 4.74
C LYS A 124 1.54 -18.23 4.69
N MET A 125 1.86 -16.97 4.97
CA MET A 125 3.23 -16.43 4.93
C MET A 125 3.51 -15.55 6.16
N PRO A 126 3.75 -16.15 7.34
CA PRO A 126 3.86 -15.39 8.60
C PRO A 126 4.96 -14.34 8.62
N THR A 127 6.01 -14.55 7.82
CA THR A 127 7.18 -13.66 7.74
C THR A 127 6.98 -12.50 6.76
N ALA A 128 5.98 -12.54 5.87
CA ALA A 128 5.68 -11.43 4.97
C ALA A 128 5.18 -10.21 5.76
N LYS A 129 5.53 -9.00 5.33
CA LYS A 129 5.12 -7.75 5.97
C LYS A 129 3.99 -7.08 5.20
#